data_AF-U7P9Z7-F1
#
_entry.id   AF-U7P9Z7-F1
#
_cell.length_a   1.000
_cell.length_b   1.000
_cell.length_c   1.000
_cell.angle_alpha   90.00
_cell.angle_beta   90.00
_cell.angle_gamma   90.00
#
_symmetry.space_group_name_H-M   'P 1'
#
loop_
_entity.id
_entity.type
_entity.pdbx_description
1 polymer ?
#
loop_
_entity_poly.entity_id
_entity_poly.type
_entity_poly.pdbx_seq_one_letter_code
_entity_poly.pdbx_strand_id
1 'polypeptide(L)'
;MPSDTAFHHDFDRTLWQGRTDPEPGSERWHQKIQPLAEGAAPGCTLLGFACDAGVARNQGRVGAAEGPTALRRALAPLAWHRQGPAYDAGDVLCEGDAMEVAQQALADRLSPLLGEGHLPIVLGGGHEV
;
A
#
# COMPACT_ATOMS: atom_id res chain seq x y z
N MET A 1 -6.93 24.63 3.06
CA MET A 1 -7.27 23.21 3.06
C MET A 1 -6.77 22.65 4.39
N PRO A 2 -7.63 22.18 5.30
CA PRO A 2 -7.14 21.46 6.46
C PRO A 2 -6.40 20.21 5.97
N SER A 3 -5.26 19.90 6.56
CA SER A 3 -4.41 18.79 6.13
C SER A 3 -5.13 17.45 6.38
N ASP A 4 -5.32 16.66 5.33
CA ASP A 4 -5.90 15.30 5.30
C ASP A 4 -5.08 14.23 6.06
N THR A 5 -4.17 14.64 6.94
CA THR A 5 -3.21 13.76 7.62
C THR A 5 -3.83 12.78 8.63
N ALA A 6 -5.14 12.79 8.85
CA ALA A 6 -5.81 11.91 9.83
C ALA A 6 -6.08 10.49 9.31
N PHE A 7 -6.19 10.27 7.99
CA PHE A 7 -6.64 8.99 7.42
C PHE A 7 -5.56 8.26 6.61
N HIS A 8 -4.30 8.68 6.73
CA HIS A 8 -3.23 8.15 5.89
C HIS A 8 -1.98 7.82 6.69
N HIS A 9 -1.34 6.71 6.31
CA HIS A 9 0.06 6.49 6.61
C HIS A 9 0.88 6.66 5.35
N ASP A 10 1.92 7.47 5.43
CA ASP A 10 2.86 7.66 4.34
C ASP A 10 3.79 6.45 4.18
N PHE A 11 4.65 6.52 3.16
CA PHE A 11 5.69 5.52 2.91
C PHE A 11 6.56 5.26 4.16
N ASP A 12 6.56 4.02 4.65
CA ASP A 12 7.44 3.58 5.73
C ASP A 12 8.60 2.73 5.21
N ARG A 13 9.79 3.33 5.19
CA ARG A 13 11.02 2.66 4.76
C ARG A 13 11.39 1.46 5.65
N THR A 14 10.96 1.43 6.91
CA THR A 14 11.28 0.33 7.83
C THR A 14 10.57 -0.98 7.45
N LEU A 15 9.52 -0.93 6.64
CA LEU A 15 8.86 -2.11 6.10
C LEU A 15 9.62 -2.72 4.91
N TRP A 16 10.49 -1.94 4.28
CA TRP A 16 11.27 -2.31 3.10
C TRP A 16 12.71 -2.59 3.48
N GLN A 17 12.91 -3.74 4.15
CA GLN A 17 14.22 -4.21 4.59
C GLN A 17 14.45 -5.67 4.19
N GLY A 18 15.71 -6.02 4.00
CA GLY A 18 16.11 -7.38 3.64
C GLY A 18 17.61 -7.48 3.43
N ARG A 19 18.09 -8.67 3.08
CA ARG A 19 19.49 -8.85 2.68
C ARG A 19 19.74 -8.20 1.32
N THR A 20 20.93 -7.65 1.15
CA THR A 20 21.44 -7.20 -0.15
C THR A 20 22.59 -8.13 -0.53
N ASP A 21 22.46 -8.78 -1.69
CA ASP A 21 23.49 -9.66 -2.23
C ASP A 21 24.32 -8.84 -3.26
N PRO A 22 25.66 -9.02 -3.34
CA PRO A 22 26.52 -8.24 -4.23
C PRO A 22 26.48 -8.68 -5.71
N GLU A 23 25.91 -9.85 -6.00
CA GLU A 23 25.87 -10.42 -7.34
C GLU A 23 24.97 -9.60 -8.28
N PRO A 24 25.38 -9.35 -9.54
CA PRO A 24 24.52 -8.71 -10.52
C PRO A 24 23.21 -9.48 -10.73
N GLY A 25 22.08 -8.77 -10.82
CA GLY A 25 20.75 -9.38 -11.03
C GLY A 25 20.13 -10.00 -9.77
N SER A 26 20.72 -9.78 -8.60
CA SER A 26 20.20 -10.27 -7.32
C SER A 26 19.28 -9.28 -6.60
N GLU A 27 18.83 -8.22 -7.28
CA GLU A 27 18.02 -7.18 -6.64
C GLU A 27 16.71 -7.73 -6.08
N ARG A 28 16.25 -7.10 -5.00
CA ARG A 28 15.01 -7.44 -4.28
C ARG A 28 14.08 -6.25 -4.24
N TRP A 29 12.82 -6.49 -3.90
CA TRP A 29 11.78 -5.47 -3.85
C TRP A 29 12.18 -4.25 -3.00
N HIS A 30 12.71 -4.47 -1.80
CA HIS A 30 13.14 -3.38 -0.92
C HIS A 30 14.25 -2.48 -1.49
N GLN A 31 14.99 -2.94 -2.50
CA GLN A 31 16.05 -2.16 -3.16
C GLN A 31 15.51 -1.33 -4.33
N LYS A 32 14.32 -1.64 -4.84
CA LYS A 32 13.77 -1.06 -6.08
C LYS A 32 12.52 -0.22 -5.86
N ILE A 33 11.72 -0.55 -4.86
CA ILE A 33 10.50 0.19 -4.55
C ILE A 33 10.83 1.58 -3.99
N GLN A 34 10.00 2.56 -4.34
CA GLN A 34 10.19 3.96 -3.99
C GLN A 34 8.88 4.54 -3.43
N PRO A 35 8.93 5.63 -2.64
CA PRO A 35 7.72 6.39 -2.37
C PRO A 35 7.11 6.90 -3.68
N LEU A 36 5.79 6.92 -3.78
CA LEU A 36 5.13 7.58 -4.89
C LEU A 36 5.34 9.11 -4.81
N ALA A 37 5.84 9.70 -5.89
CA ALA A 37 5.98 11.15 -6.03
C ALA A 37 4.99 11.69 -7.06
N GLU A 38 4.63 12.96 -6.93
CA GLU A 38 3.77 13.64 -7.91
C GLU A 38 4.45 13.66 -9.30
N GLY A 39 3.69 13.32 -10.34
CA GLY A 39 4.21 13.26 -11.71
C GLY A 39 5.20 12.10 -11.97
N ALA A 40 5.24 11.10 -11.10
CA ALA A 40 6.04 9.90 -11.32
C ALA A 40 5.64 9.20 -12.63
N ALA A 41 6.62 8.58 -13.29
CA ALA A 41 6.34 7.82 -14.50
C ALA A 41 5.39 6.64 -14.18
N PRO A 42 4.49 6.25 -15.10
CA PRO A 42 3.57 5.13 -14.90
C PRO A 42 4.28 3.85 -14.44
N GLY A 43 3.72 3.21 -13.43
CA GLY A 43 4.34 2.06 -12.76
C GLY A 43 3.36 1.29 -11.90
N CYS A 44 3.84 0.20 -11.30
CA CYS A 44 3.06 -0.53 -10.30
C CYS A 44 3.02 0.28 -9.00
N THR A 45 1.84 0.49 -8.42
CA THR A 45 1.69 1.28 -7.20
C THR A 45 0.98 0.46 -6.14
N LEU A 46 1.63 0.20 -5.02
CA LEU A 46 1.02 -0.46 -3.86
C LEU A 46 0.30 0.59 -3.02
N LEU A 47 -0.96 0.33 -2.68
CA LEU A 47 -1.77 1.18 -1.79
C LEU A 47 -2.42 0.28 -0.75
N GLY A 48 -2.18 0.51 0.53
CA GLY A 48 -2.81 -0.30 1.57
C GLY A 48 -4.17 0.23 1.98
N PHE A 49 -5.05 -0.67 2.38
CA PHE A 49 -6.32 -0.35 3.01
C PHE A 49 -6.36 -1.03 4.39
N ALA A 50 -5.96 -0.30 5.42
CA ALA A 50 -5.89 -0.78 6.79
C ALA A 50 -7.27 -0.63 7.46
N CYS A 51 -8.14 -1.61 7.22
CA CYS A 51 -9.52 -1.61 7.71
C CYS A 51 -9.90 -2.97 8.32
N ASP A 52 -10.52 -2.91 9.50
CA ASP A 52 -11.14 -4.03 10.21
C ASP A 52 -12.66 -3.86 10.38
N ALA A 53 -13.23 -2.72 9.97
CA ALA A 53 -14.62 -2.38 10.24
C ALA A 53 -15.59 -3.37 9.58
N GLY A 54 -15.35 -3.77 8.33
CA GLY A 54 -16.19 -4.74 7.63
C GLY A 54 -16.07 -6.14 8.25
N VAL A 55 -14.86 -6.54 8.66
CA VAL A 55 -14.63 -7.79 9.39
C VAL A 55 -15.41 -7.80 10.71
N ALA A 56 -15.33 -6.73 11.49
CA ALA A 56 -16.03 -6.59 12.76
C ALA A 56 -17.56 -6.60 12.59
N ARG A 57 -18.09 -5.85 11.60
CA ARG A 57 -19.53 -5.84 11.25
C ARG A 57 -20.04 -7.23 10.89
N ASN A 58 -19.20 -8.05 10.26
CA ASN A 58 -19.52 -9.43 9.89
C ASN A 58 -19.20 -10.46 10.99
N GLN A 59 -18.97 -10.02 12.24
CA GLN A 59 -18.68 -10.89 13.39
C GLN A 59 -17.42 -11.77 13.19
N GLY A 60 -16.51 -11.31 12.34
CA GLY A 60 -15.21 -11.93 12.12
C GLY A 60 -14.21 -11.61 13.24
N ARG A 61 -13.01 -12.17 13.10
CA ARG A 61 -11.88 -11.83 13.98
C ARG A 61 -11.10 -10.68 13.35
N VAL A 62 -11.06 -9.54 14.04
CA VAL A 62 -10.27 -8.36 13.66
C VAL A 62 -8.76 -8.65 13.59
N GLY A 63 -8.01 -7.78 12.94
CA GLY A 63 -6.57 -7.88 12.69
C GLY A 63 -6.20 -7.82 11.20
N ALA A 64 -7.20 -7.74 10.32
CA ALA A 64 -6.99 -7.58 8.89
C ALA A 64 -6.41 -6.19 8.57
N ALA A 65 -6.67 -5.16 9.40
CA ALA A 65 -6.03 -3.85 9.25
C ALA A 65 -4.48 -3.90 9.31
N GLU A 66 -3.88 -4.96 9.87
CA GLU A 66 -2.42 -5.19 9.86
C GLU A 66 -1.90 -5.81 8.54
N GLY A 67 -2.81 -6.28 7.69
CA GLY A 67 -2.55 -6.93 6.40
C GLY A 67 -1.60 -6.14 5.49
N PRO A 68 -1.82 -4.84 5.23
CA PRO A 68 -0.93 -4.03 4.40
C PRO A 68 0.52 -4.04 4.90
N THR A 69 0.72 -3.94 6.22
CA THR A 69 2.05 -3.98 6.84
C THR A 69 2.69 -5.36 6.69
N ALA A 70 1.94 -6.42 6.98
CA ALA A 70 2.43 -7.80 6.87
C ALA A 70 2.82 -8.16 5.43
N LEU A 71 2.01 -7.75 4.45
CA LEU A 71 2.25 -7.99 3.03
C LEU A 71 3.51 -7.27 2.55
N ARG A 72 3.74 -6.01 2.94
CA ARG A 72 4.97 -5.28 2.59
C ARG A 72 6.21 -5.98 3.13
N ARG A 73 6.19 -6.39 4.41
CA ARG A 73 7.31 -7.11 5.04
C ARG A 73 7.59 -8.45 4.35
N ALA A 74 6.55 -9.16 3.94
CA ALA A 74 6.69 -10.42 3.21
C ALA A 74 7.23 -10.22 1.79
N LEU A 75 6.85 -9.12 1.12
CA LEU A 75 7.27 -8.79 -0.24
C LEU A 75 8.70 -8.25 -0.30
N ALA A 76 9.12 -7.44 0.68
CA ALA A 76 10.43 -6.77 0.74
C ALA A 76 11.65 -7.66 0.40
N PRO A 77 11.81 -8.89 0.94
CA PRO A 77 12.96 -9.73 0.65
C PRO A 77 12.84 -10.51 -0.67
N LEU A 78 11.71 -10.48 -1.37
CA LEU A 78 11.54 -11.26 -2.60
C LEU A 78 12.39 -10.68 -3.75
N ALA A 79 12.80 -11.55 -4.67
CA ALA A 79 13.60 -11.18 -5.82
C ALA A 79 12.82 -10.26 -6.78
N TRP A 80 13.53 -9.31 -7.37
CA TRP A 80 13.00 -8.33 -8.32
C TRP A 80 13.35 -8.75 -9.75
N HIS A 81 12.35 -9.26 -10.47
CA HIS A 81 12.47 -9.60 -11.90
C HIS A 81 11.62 -8.68 -12.79
N ARG A 82 11.05 -7.62 -12.21
CA ARG A 82 10.12 -6.73 -12.90
C ARG A 82 10.85 -5.69 -13.74
N GLN A 83 10.20 -5.26 -14.81
CA GLN A 83 10.58 -4.09 -15.59
C GLN A 83 9.66 -2.92 -15.22
N GLY A 84 10.18 -1.71 -15.27
CA GLY A 84 9.47 -0.49 -14.89
C GLY A 84 9.43 -0.24 -13.38
N PRO A 85 9.03 0.98 -12.96
CA PRO A 85 9.06 1.37 -11.56
C PRO A 85 7.99 0.65 -10.73
N ALA A 86 8.26 0.56 -9.43
CA ALA A 86 7.23 0.27 -8.43
C ALA A 86 7.27 1.33 -7.34
N TYR A 87 6.09 1.70 -6.89
CA TYR A 87 5.88 2.69 -5.85
C TYR A 87 5.09 2.10 -4.71
N ASP A 88 5.35 2.59 -3.51
CA ASP A 88 4.49 2.40 -2.35
C ASP A 88 3.87 3.76 -2.02
N ALA A 89 2.56 3.83 -2.13
CA ALA A 89 1.75 5.02 -1.91
C ALA A 89 1.29 5.12 -0.44
N GLY A 90 1.73 4.22 0.44
CA GLY A 90 1.31 4.20 1.84
C GLY A 90 -0.07 3.56 2.01
N ASP A 91 -0.78 3.92 3.08
CA ASP A 91 -2.05 3.31 3.47
C ASP A 91 -3.17 4.34 3.61
N VAL A 92 -4.40 3.88 3.39
CA VAL A 92 -5.63 4.51 3.86
C VAL A 92 -6.06 3.78 5.14
N LEU A 93 -6.34 4.55 6.19
CA LEU A 93 -6.74 4.05 7.51
C LEU A 93 -8.25 4.13 7.68
N CYS A 94 -8.84 3.14 8.34
CA CYS A 94 -10.22 3.21 8.81
C CYS A 94 -10.25 3.49 10.31
N GLU A 95 -10.75 4.65 10.72
CA GLU A 95 -10.95 4.98 12.13
C GLU A 95 -12.26 4.37 12.66
N GLY A 96 -12.15 3.46 13.63
CA GLY A 96 -13.31 2.82 14.25
C GLY A 96 -14.18 2.09 13.22
N ASP A 97 -15.44 2.50 13.12
CA ASP A 97 -16.44 1.91 12.21
C ASP A 97 -16.74 2.79 10.98
N ALA A 98 -15.88 3.78 10.68
CA ALA A 98 -16.06 4.72 9.56
C ALA A 98 -15.66 4.13 8.19
N MET A 99 -16.12 2.92 7.89
CA MET A 99 -15.74 2.15 6.70
C MET A 99 -16.00 2.90 5.39
N GLU A 100 -17.17 3.50 5.27
CA GLU A 100 -17.61 4.22 4.06
C GLU A 100 -16.72 5.44 3.78
N VAL A 101 -16.26 6.12 4.83
CA VAL A 101 -15.32 7.24 4.71
C VAL A 101 -13.96 6.74 4.24
N ALA A 102 -13.48 5.63 4.80
CA ALA A 102 -12.22 5.02 4.40
C ALA A 102 -12.27 4.50 2.95
N GLN A 103 -13.39 3.92 2.52
CA GLN A 103 -13.60 3.49 1.13
C GLN A 103 -13.61 4.68 0.16
N GLN A 104 -14.25 5.78 0.52
CA GLN A 104 -14.22 7.00 -0.30
C GLN A 104 -12.78 7.54 -0.40
N ALA A 105 -12.05 7.60 0.71
CA ALA A 105 -10.64 8.01 0.71
C ALA A 105 -9.76 7.09 -0.16
N LEU A 106 -10.02 5.78 -0.14
CA LEU A 106 -9.36 4.83 -1.03
C LEU A 106 -9.66 5.12 -2.51
N ALA A 107 -10.93 5.38 -2.85
CA ALA A 107 -11.33 5.73 -4.21
C ALA A 107 -10.70 7.06 -4.69
N ASP A 108 -10.63 8.05 -3.81
CA ASP A 108 -10.03 9.36 -4.11
C ASP A 108 -8.53 9.24 -4.37
N ARG A 109 -7.85 8.24 -3.77
CA ARG A 109 -6.44 7.93 -4.04
C ARG A 109 -6.23 7.06 -5.27
N LEU A 110 -7.13 6.12 -5.55
CA LEU A 110 -7.03 5.24 -6.73
C LEU A 110 -7.32 5.97 -8.04
N SER A 111 -8.30 6.87 -8.04
CA SER A 111 -8.74 7.60 -9.23
C SER A 111 -7.61 8.34 -9.97
N PRO A 112 -6.76 9.16 -9.31
CA PRO A 112 -5.64 9.82 -9.98
C PRO A 112 -4.58 8.82 -10.46
N LEU A 113 -4.27 7.77 -9.67
CA LEU A 113 -3.31 6.74 -10.08
C LEU A 113 -3.72 6.08 -11.40
N LEU A 114 -4.99 5.71 -11.52
CA LEU A 114 -5.54 5.14 -12.76
C LEU A 114 -5.52 6.17 -13.89
N GLY A 115 -5.88 7.42 -13.62
CA GLY A 115 -5.86 8.51 -14.60
C GLY A 115 -4.47 8.83 -15.15
N GLU A 116 -3.44 8.70 -14.32
CA GLU A 116 -2.03 8.87 -14.67
C GLU A 116 -1.41 7.62 -15.32
N GLY A 117 -2.17 6.53 -15.43
CA GLY A 117 -1.73 5.29 -16.09
C GLY A 117 -0.92 4.35 -15.20
N HIS A 118 -0.88 4.58 -13.88
CA HIS A 118 -0.34 3.60 -12.95
C HIS A 118 -1.18 2.32 -12.93
N LEU A 119 -0.56 1.23 -12.51
CA LEU A 119 -1.24 -0.02 -12.17
C LEU A 119 -1.31 -0.13 -10.65
N PRO A 120 -2.39 0.36 -10.01
CA PRO A 120 -2.53 0.25 -8.57
C PRO A 120 -2.85 -1.19 -8.16
N ILE A 121 -2.23 -1.65 -7.07
CA ILE A 121 -2.52 -2.90 -6.38
C ILE A 121 -2.90 -2.53 -4.95
N VAL A 122 -4.15 -2.82 -4.58
CA VAL A 122 -4.60 -2.58 -3.22
C VAL A 122 -4.19 -3.74 -2.32
N LEU A 123 -3.45 -3.46 -1.26
CA LEU A 123 -3.13 -4.39 -0.20
C LEU A 123 -4.25 -4.30 0.83
N GLY A 124 -5.15 -5.27 0.83
CA GLY A 124 -6.34 -5.22 1.66
C GLY A 124 -6.08 -5.48 3.14
N GLY A 125 -7.09 -5.13 3.93
CA GLY A 125 -7.39 -5.78 5.20
C GLY A 125 -8.49 -6.81 5.01
N GLY A 126 -9.73 -6.47 5.37
CA GLY A 126 -10.89 -7.33 5.10
C GLY A 126 -11.36 -7.30 3.63
N HIS A 127 -12.39 -8.09 3.30
CA HIS A 127 -12.96 -8.20 1.93
C HIS A 127 -13.79 -6.98 1.52
N GLU A 128 -14.01 -6.03 2.42
CA GLU A 128 -14.66 -4.73 2.20
C GLU A 128 -13.83 -3.73 1.37
N VAL A 129 -12.68 -4.17 0.86
CA VAL A 129 -11.80 -3.39 -0.01
C VAL A 129 -12.44 -3.07 -1.36
#